data_AF-A0AAF0IHM6-F1
#
_entry.id   AF-A0AAF0IHM6-F1
#
_cell.length_a   1.000
_cell.length_b   1.000
_cell.length_c   1.000
_cell.angle_alpha   90.00
_cell.angle_beta   90.00
_cell.angle_gamma   90.00
#
_symmetry.space_group_name_H-M   'P 1'
#
loop_
_entity.id
_entity.type
_entity.pdbx_description
1 polymer ?
#
loop_
_entity_poly.entity_id
_entity_poly.type
_entity_poly.pdbx_seq_one_letter_code
_entity_poly.pdbx_strand_id
1 'polypeptide(L)'
;MGDTSIEDVVSKIQLRIHNLRLLLLERLTPLLRNQILHAIRLHSEALEQTNIKSYLADLDTVHEQVMEHWTKVYGNLTSRADLLQDMVLFQQFLTAKLLEDYTQTPCKCNDFGVVLVMILDAVKDGHQKATGYYQTRMVYPLEEMMLDRDHVEKKLRTAAAGQAGGDVQPLIDRCDWSTLAATLMSDRELALKLNERALDGFTFEIMRATVLRKIDKIKSKYFAELSHPSTFTISARAREMSARQASNNTNQMSSPAPPTTAPSNTSPSSETHPFGKGFGFAWSIYNTLTGLKHRSTPASSSADWDETTSLIKLEKTE
;
A
#
# COMPACT_ATOMS: atom_id res chain seq x y z
N MET A 1 30.84 32.64 22.43
CA MET A 1 29.58 31.90 22.24
C MET A 1 28.89 31.89 23.59
N GLY A 2 27.76 32.59 23.73
CA GLY A 2 27.08 32.69 25.01
C GLY A 2 26.51 31.34 25.42
N ASP A 3 26.76 30.93 26.66
CA ASP A 3 26.18 29.72 27.23
C ASP A 3 24.66 29.86 27.19
N THR A 4 23.99 29.10 26.31
CA THR A 4 22.52 29.07 26.28
C THR A 4 22.04 28.59 27.64
N SER A 5 21.17 29.37 28.30
CA SER A 5 20.68 29.00 29.63
C SER A 5 19.85 27.71 29.53
N ILE A 6 19.78 26.94 30.61
CA ILE A 6 18.95 25.73 30.64
C ILE A 6 17.47 26.09 30.42
N GLU A 7 17.03 27.25 30.92
CA GLU A 7 15.67 27.77 30.74
C GLU A 7 15.34 28.06 29.27
N ASP A 8 16.29 28.63 28.52
CA ASP A 8 16.14 28.85 27.07
C ASP A 8 16.01 27.53 26.31
N VAL A 9 16.82 26.53 26.69
CA VAL A 9 16.78 25.19 26.09
C VAL A 9 15.44 24.51 26.34
N VAL A 10 14.97 24.53 27.58
CA VAL A 10 13.66 23.97 27.96
C VAL A 10 12.55 24.66 27.17
N SER A 11 12.57 26.00 27.12
CA SER A 11 11.58 26.79 26.38
C SER A 11 11.56 26.47 24.89
N LYS A 12 12.74 26.32 24.26
CA LYS A 12 12.87 25.93 22.84
C LYS A 12 12.27 24.55 22.58
N ILE A 13 12.52 23.58 23.46
CA ILE A 13 11.99 22.21 23.34
C ILE A 13 10.48 22.19 23.53
N GLN A 14 9.95 22.91 24.51
CA GLN A 14 8.50 23.03 24.74
C GLN A 14 7.78 23.67 23.54
N LEU A 15 8.35 24.75 22.97
CA LEU A 15 7.81 25.38 21.77
C LEU A 15 7.76 24.41 20.58
N ARG A 16 8.81 23.59 20.39
CA ARG A 16 8.82 22.55 19.35
C ARG A 16 7.74 21.50 19.56
N ILE A 17 7.59 21.00 20.79
CA ILE A 17 6.51 20.06 21.13
C ILE A 17 5.16 20.68 20.80
N HIS A 18 4.94 21.94 21.16
CA HIS A 18 3.70 22.66 20.85
C HIS A 18 3.44 22.74 19.35
N ASN A 19 4.42 23.19 18.57
CA ASN A 19 4.31 23.30 17.11
C ASN A 19 4.04 21.95 16.46
N LEU A 20 4.76 20.89 16.86
CA LEU A 20 4.54 19.53 16.37
C LEU A 20 3.12 19.03 16.69
N ARG A 21 2.58 19.35 17.88
CA ARG A 21 1.19 19.03 18.24
C ARG A 21 0.17 19.77 17.36
N LEU A 22 0.44 21.01 16.97
CA LEU A 22 -0.41 21.74 16.04
C LEU A 22 -0.44 21.06 14.66
N LEU A 23 0.71 20.56 14.17
CA LEU A 23 0.76 19.82 12.90
C LEU A 23 -0.08 18.53 12.93
N LEU A 24 -0.31 17.91 14.09
CA LEU A 24 -1.17 16.72 14.21
C LEU A 24 -2.65 16.97 13.94
N LEU A 25 -3.08 18.24 13.93
CA LEU A 25 -4.45 18.64 13.59
C LEU A 25 -4.72 18.50 12.08
N GLU A 26 -3.67 18.41 11.27
CA GLU A 26 -3.77 18.27 9.83
C GLU A 26 -4.09 16.84 9.39
N ARG A 27 -4.59 16.70 8.16
CA ARG A 27 -4.80 15.39 7.52
C ARG A 27 -3.48 14.81 7.02
N LEU A 28 -2.64 14.34 7.94
CA LEU A 28 -1.31 13.75 7.71
C LEU A 28 -1.35 12.49 6.81
N THR A 29 -0.19 11.98 6.41
CA THR A 29 0.01 10.57 6.00
C THR A 29 0.36 9.70 7.22
N PRO A 30 0.13 8.36 7.19
CA PRO A 30 0.53 7.42 8.24
C PRO A 30 1.97 7.64 8.73
N LEU A 31 2.92 7.63 7.81
CA LEU A 31 4.34 7.80 8.11
C LEU A 31 4.64 9.15 8.79
N LEU A 32 4.17 10.27 8.23
CA LEU A 32 4.47 11.59 8.78
C LEU A 32 3.89 11.78 10.20
N ARG A 33 2.68 11.26 10.47
CA ARG A 33 2.13 11.29 11.84
C ARG A 33 3.00 10.50 12.81
N ASN A 34 3.47 9.32 12.42
CA ASN A 34 4.30 8.50 13.28
C ASN A 34 5.63 9.21 13.60
N GLN A 35 6.26 9.82 12.60
CA GLN A 35 7.46 10.63 12.81
C GLN A 35 7.22 11.84 13.72
N ILE A 36 6.10 12.57 13.55
CA ILE A 36 5.75 13.69 14.44
C ILE A 36 5.50 13.21 15.87
N LEU A 37 4.77 12.11 16.06
CA LEU A 37 4.53 11.53 17.39
C LEU A 37 5.84 11.05 18.05
N HIS A 38 6.71 10.41 17.27
CA HIS A 38 8.03 10.00 17.73
C HIS A 38 8.89 11.20 18.14
N ALA A 39 8.91 12.26 17.32
CA ALA A 39 9.62 13.49 17.64
C ALA A 39 9.09 14.14 18.91
N ILE A 40 7.77 14.26 19.09
CA ILE A 40 7.16 14.75 20.34
C ILE A 40 7.61 13.92 21.53
N ARG A 41 7.64 12.58 21.39
CA ARG A 41 8.07 11.67 22.45
C ARG A 41 9.53 11.94 22.84
N LEU A 42 10.46 11.96 21.88
CA LEU A 42 11.87 12.22 22.13
C LEU A 42 12.11 13.60 22.78
N HIS A 43 11.41 14.63 22.31
CA HIS A 43 11.49 15.98 22.91
C HIS A 43 10.96 15.98 24.34
N SER A 44 9.89 15.23 24.62
CA SER A 44 9.32 15.12 25.97
C SER A 44 10.25 14.35 26.91
N GLU A 45 10.81 13.23 26.46
CA GLU A 45 11.80 12.43 27.20
C GLU A 45 13.04 13.26 27.56
N ALA A 46 13.51 14.11 26.64
CA ALA A 46 14.64 15.00 26.88
C ALA A 46 14.38 16.05 27.98
N LEU A 47 13.12 16.53 28.12
CA LEU A 47 12.74 17.45 29.20
C LEU A 47 12.82 16.81 30.59
N GLU A 48 12.75 15.48 30.66
CA GLU A 48 12.87 14.72 31.91
C GLU A 48 14.34 14.45 32.30
N GLN A 49 15.29 14.71 31.41
CA GLN A 49 16.72 14.44 31.64
C GLN A 49 17.43 15.59 32.36
N THR A 50 18.34 15.23 33.28
CA THR A 50 19.15 16.20 34.04
C THR A 50 20.18 16.93 33.17
N ASN A 51 20.63 16.30 32.08
CA ASN A 51 21.58 16.88 31.11
C ASN A 51 20.92 17.15 29.75
N ILE A 52 19.88 17.96 29.73
CA ILE A 52 19.11 18.25 28.50
C ILE A 52 19.96 18.79 27.35
N LYS A 53 21.03 19.53 27.65
CA LYS A 53 21.92 20.14 26.64
C LYS A 53 22.60 19.10 25.74
N SER A 54 22.91 17.90 26.26
CA SER A 54 23.57 16.85 25.46
C SER A 54 22.68 16.28 24.36
N TYR A 55 21.36 16.44 24.45
CA TYR A 55 20.40 15.91 23.48
C TYR A 55 20.05 16.90 22.37
N LEU A 56 20.50 18.17 22.46
CA LEU A 56 20.04 19.23 21.56
C LEU A 56 20.34 18.97 20.08
N ALA A 57 21.55 18.49 19.76
CA ALA A 57 21.94 18.21 18.38
C ALA A 57 21.09 17.09 17.76
N ASP A 58 20.79 16.05 18.54
CA ASP A 58 19.93 14.95 18.12
C ASP A 58 18.48 15.42 17.92
N LEU A 59 17.96 16.26 18.83
CA LEU A 59 16.62 16.83 18.72
C LEU A 59 16.50 17.81 17.54
N ASP A 60 17.53 18.60 17.25
CA ASP A 60 17.61 19.46 16.08
C ASP A 60 17.52 18.61 14.80
N THR A 61 18.30 17.53 14.72
CA THR A 61 18.28 16.59 13.59
C THR A 61 16.91 15.95 13.40
N VAL A 62 16.27 15.48 14.48
CA VAL A 62 14.92 14.90 14.43
C VAL A 62 13.90 15.93 13.93
N HIS A 63 13.99 17.18 14.38
CA HIS A 63 13.10 18.23 13.93
C HIS A 63 13.28 18.56 12.45
N GLU A 64 14.53 18.65 11.98
CA GLU A 64 14.84 18.88 10.57
C GLU A 64 14.29 17.76 9.67
N GLN A 65 14.46 16.50 10.06
CA GLN A 65 13.90 15.36 9.32
C GLN A 65 12.36 15.42 9.21
N VAL A 66 11.68 15.80 10.29
CA VAL A 66 10.22 15.99 10.27
C VAL A 66 9.83 17.13 9.32
N MET A 67 10.55 18.25 9.33
CA MET A 67 10.25 19.39 8.48
C MET A 67 10.59 19.16 7.01
N GLU A 68 11.64 18.39 6.72
CA GLU A 68 11.97 17.93 5.38
C GLU A 68 10.83 17.06 4.83
N HIS A 69 10.39 16.07 5.61
CA HIS A 69 9.29 15.21 5.21
C HIS A 69 7.97 15.98 5.07
N TRP A 70 7.67 16.89 6.00
CA TRP A 70 6.55 17.81 5.89
C TRP A 70 6.56 18.55 4.55
N THR A 71 7.70 19.14 4.18
CA THR A 71 7.87 19.89 2.93
C THR A 71 7.70 18.98 1.71
N LYS A 72 8.18 17.74 1.77
CA LYS A 72 8.00 16.76 0.70
C LYS A 72 6.52 16.42 0.46
N VAL A 73 5.73 16.27 1.52
CA VAL A 73 4.29 15.91 1.42
C VAL A 73 3.39 17.12 1.17
N TYR A 74 3.67 18.27 1.82
CA TYR A 74 2.78 19.45 1.85
C TYR A 74 3.31 20.65 1.07
N GLY A 75 4.55 20.62 0.58
CA GLY A 75 5.17 21.75 -0.13
C GLY A 75 4.56 22.03 -1.51
N ASN A 76 3.81 21.08 -2.08
CA ASN A 76 3.10 21.24 -3.34
C ASN A 76 1.69 20.62 -3.27
N LEU A 77 0.66 21.42 -3.56
CA LEU A 77 -0.73 21.00 -3.48
C LEU A 77 -1.07 19.89 -4.49
N THR A 78 -0.55 19.97 -5.71
CA THR A 78 -0.78 18.96 -6.77
C THR A 78 -0.13 17.64 -6.40
N SER A 79 1.15 17.64 -6.03
CA SER A 79 1.85 16.43 -5.60
C SER A 79 1.22 15.78 -4.38
N ARG A 80 0.71 16.59 -3.44
CA ARG A 80 -0.06 16.09 -2.29
C ARG A 80 -1.36 15.43 -2.74
N ALA A 81 -2.12 16.06 -3.63
CA ALA A 81 -3.37 15.51 -4.13
C ALA A 81 -3.15 14.17 -4.86
N ASP A 82 -2.11 14.10 -5.70
CA ASP A 82 -1.71 12.88 -6.40
C ASP A 82 -1.35 11.75 -5.42
N LEU A 83 -0.53 12.04 -4.41
CA LEU A 83 -0.17 11.08 -3.36
C LEU A 83 -1.41 10.56 -2.63
N LEU A 84 -2.29 11.45 -2.17
CA LEU A 84 -3.50 11.06 -1.45
C LEU A 84 -4.43 10.22 -2.33
N GLN A 85 -4.54 10.54 -3.62
CA GLN A 85 -5.31 9.74 -4.57
C GLN A 85 -4.72 8.33 -4.70
N ASP A 86 -3.40 8.21 -4.90
CA ASP A 86 -2.75 6.90 -5.02
C ASP A 86 -2.92 6.07 -3.74
N MET A 87 -2.79 6.69 -2.56
CA MET A 87 -3.05 6.02 -1.27
C MET A 87 -4.48 5.48 -1.17
N VAL A 88 -5.48 6.27 -1.62
CA VAL A 88 -6.89 5.83 -1.64
C VAL A 88 -7.07 4.65 -2.60
N LEU A 89 -6.45 4.70 -3.78
CA LEU A 89 -6.54 3.63 -4.77
C LEU A 89 -5.90 2.33 -4.25
N PHE A 90 -4.73 2.41 -3.60
CA PHE A 90 -4.12 1.27 -2.92
C PHE A 90 -5.02 0.73 -1.81
N GLN A 91 -5.59 1.61 -0.99
CA GLN A 91 -6.46 1.20 0.10
C GLN A 91 -7.70 0.45 -0.39
N GLN A 92 -8.35 0.96 -1.44
CA GLN A 92 -9.52 0.32 -2.07
C GLN A 92 -9.13 -1.03 -2.68
N PHE A 93 -8.06 -1.08 -3.48
CA PHE A 93 -7.60 -2.31 -4.12
C PHE A 93 -7.27 -3.39 -3.10
N LEU A 94 -6.44 -3.08 -2.10
CA LEU A 94 -5.96 -4.05 -1.12
C LEU A 94 -7.09 -4.55 -0.22
N THR A 95 -8.01 -3.66 0.17
CA THR A 95 -9.19 -4.06 0.95
C THR A 95 -10.06 -5.04 0.16
N ALA A 96 -10.36 -4.71 -1.10
CA ALA A 96 -11.19 -5.55 -1.95
C ALA A 96 -10.51 -6.89 -2.25
N LYS A 97 -9.19 -6.91 -2.47
CA LYS A 97 -8.41 -8.13 -2.67
C LYS A 97 -8.39 -9.02 -1.44
N LEU A 98 -8.19 -8.45 -0.25
CA LEU A 98 -8.25 -9.21 1.01
C LEU A 98 -9.65 -9.82 1.21
N LEU A 99 -10.71 -9.09 0.88
CA LEU A 99 -12.07 -9.64 0.96
C LEU A 99 -12.24 -10.81 0.01
N GLU A 100 -11.83 -10.68 -1.25
CA GLU A 100 -11.83 -11.78 -2.20
C GLU A 100 -11.10 -13.01 -1.65
N ASP A 101 -9.90 -12.82 -1.11
CA ASP A 101 -9.06 -13.89 -0.55
C ASP A 101 -9.74 -14.68 0.58
N TYR A 102 -10.59 -14.02 1.37
CA TYR A 102 -11.17 -14.59 2.60
C TYR A 102 -12.68 -14.82 2.57
N THR A 103 -13.40 -14.24 1.61
CA THR A 103 -14.85 -14.41 1.42
C THR A 103 -15.21 -15.08 0.11
N GLN A 104 -14.23 -15.30 -0.79
CA GLN A 104 -14.44 -15.82 -2.15
C GLN A 104 -15.42 -14.95 -2.95
N THR A 105 -15.58 -13.69 -2.56
CA THR A 105 -16.39 -12.72 -3.29
C THR A 105 -15.52 -12.13 -4.38
N PRO A 106 -15.84 -12.32 -5.68
CA PRO A 106 -14.99 -11.84 -6.75
C PRO A 106 -14.77 -10.33 -6.64
N CYS A 107 -13.51 -9.90 -6.62
CA CYS A 107 -13.15 -8.51 -6.77
C CYS A 107 -12.83 -8.26 -8.24
N LYS A 108 -13.50 -7.27 -8.86
CA LYS A 108 -13.01 -6.75 -10.13
C LYS A 108 -11.79 -5.88 -9.82
N CYS A 109 -10.61 -6.32 -10.27
CA CYS A 109 -9.44 -5.44 -10.31
C CYS A 109 -9.85 -4.19 -11.10
N ASN A 110 -9.75 -3.02 -10.47
CA ASN A 110 -9.94 -1.76 -11.18
C ASN A 110 -8.83 -1.59 -12.22
N ASP A 111 -9.08 -0.80 -13.27
CA ASP A 111 -8.09 -0.55 -14.33
C ASP A 111 -6.75 -0.04 -13.77
N PHE A 112 -6.78 0.59 -12.59
CA PHE A 112 -5.61 1.00 -11.82
C PHE A 112 -4.66 -0.16 -11.47
N GLY A 113 -5.16 -1.28 -10.94
CA GLY A 113 -4.32 -2.43 -10.59
C GLY A 113 -3.61 -3.03 -11.81
N VAL A 114 -4.29 -3.07 -12.96
CA VAL A 114 -3.71 -3.50 -14.24
C VAL A 114 -2.59 -2.57 -14.68
N VAL A 115 -2.80 -1.25 -14.62
CA VAL A 115 -1.77 -0.25 -14.96
C VAL A 115 -0.55 -0.38 -14.06
N LEU A 116 -0.72 -0.60 -12.75
CA LEU A 116 0.40 -0.78 -11.83
C LEU A 116 1.22 -2.03 -12.14
N VAL A 117 0.59 -3.14 -12.53
CA VAL A 117 1.33 -4.36 -12.94
C VAL A 117 2.11 -4.12 -14.23
N MET A 118 1.54 -3.39 -15.21
CA MET A 118 2.28 -3.03 -16.42
C MET A 118 3.51 -2.16 -16.10
N ILE A 119 3.40 -1.26 -15.11
CA ILE A 119 4.55 -0.46 -14.65
C ILE A 119 5.61 -1.35 -13.99
N LEU A 120 5.20 -2.30 -13.13
CA LEU A 120 6.12 -3.26 -12.51
C LEU A 120 6.92 -4.05 -13.54
N ASP A 121 6.24 -4.58 -14.55
CA ASP A 121 6.88 -5.36 -15.60
C ASP A 121 7.83 -4.46 -16.43
N ALA A 122 7.41 -3.25 -16.78
CA ALA A 122 8.26 -2.30 -17.50
C ALA A 122 9.51 -1.87 -16.71
N VAL A 123 9.43 -1.76 -15.38
CA VAL A 123 10.60 -1.48 -14.52
C VAL A 123 11.56 -2.66 -14.52
N LYS A 124 11.04 -3.88 -14.44
CA LYS A 124 11.85 -5.11 -14.51
C LYS A 124 12.59 -5.22 -15.85
N ASP A 125 11.96 -4.75 -16.93
CA ASP A 125 12.55 -4.70 -18.27
C ASP A 125 13.53 -3.51 -18.48
N GLY A 126 13.77 -2.70 -17.44
CA GLY A 126 14.77 -1.63 -17.46
C GLY A 126 14.32 -0.31 -18.11
N HIS A 127 13.01 -0.09 -18.28
CA HIS A 127 12.51 1.15 -18.85
C HIS A 127 12.63 2.34 -17.86
N GLN A 128 13.61 3.23 -18.09
CA GLN A 128 13.90 4.38 -17.21
C GLN A 128 12.69 5.28 -16.88
N LYS A 129 11.80 5.52 -17.85
CA LYS A 129 10.57 6.31 -17.61
C LYS A 129 9.59 5.59 -16.68
N ALA A 130 9.54 4.26 -16.73
CA ALA A 130 8.74 3.46 -15.82
C ALA A 130 9.31 3.49 -14.40
N THR A 131 10.64 3.59 -14.24
CA THR A 131 11.29 3.71 -12.93
C THR A 131 10.85 4.95 -12.17
N GLY A 132 10.79 6.11 -12.83
CA GLY A 132 10.30 7.34 -12.20
C GLY A 132 8.83 7.23 -11.78
N TYR A 133 7.99 6.64 -12.63
CA TYR A 133 6.58 6.39 -12.34
C TYR A 133 6.38 5.42 -11.18
N TYR A 134 7.14 4.34 -11.15
CA TYR A 134 7.11 3.37 -10.07
C TYR A 134 7.50 3.99 -8.73
N GLN A 135 8.54 4.83 -8.72
CA GLN A 135 8.93 5.53 -7.50
C GLN A 135 7.82 6.46 -6.99
N THR A 136 7.20 7.26 -7.86
CA THR A 136 6.22 8.27 -7.44
C THR A 136 4.82 7.70 -7.20
N ARG A 137 4.39 6.67 -7.95
CA ARG A 137 3.02 6.14 -7.93
C ARG A 137 2.89 4.82 -7.20
N MET A 138 4.00 4.18 -6.82
CA MET A 138 3.98 2.89 -6.14
C MET A 138 4.80 2.91 -4.87
N VAL A 139 6.11 3.17 -4.96
CA VAL A 139 6.99 3.13 -3.78
C VAL A 139 6.58 4.19 -2.76
N TYR A 140 6.50 5.46 -3.18
CA TYR A 140 6.24 6.55 -2.27
C TYR A 140 4.86 6.46 -1.57
N PRO A 141 3.73 6.19 -2.26
CA PRO A 141 2.46 6.00 -1.58
C PRO A 141 2.47 4.82 -0.58
N LEU A 142 3.12 3.70 -0.92
CA LEU A 142 3.20 2.54 -0.01
C LEU A 142 4.07 2.83 1.21
N GLU A 143 5.17 3.56 1.06
CA GLU A 143 5.99 4.06 2.17
C GLU A 143 5.19 4.97 3.09
N GLU A 144 4.46 5.94 2.52
CA GLU A 144 3.61 6.86 3.27
C GLU A 144 2.50 6.14 4.03
N MET A 145 1.96 5.05 3.44
CA MET A 145 0.98 4.16 4.08
C MET A 145 1.62 3.14 5.04
N MET A 146 2.95 3.09 5.13
CA MET A 146 3.72 2.12 5.91
C MET A 146 3.43 0.66 5.57
N LEU A 147 3.11 0.36 4.31
CA LEU A 147 2.77 -0.98 3.83
C LEU A 147 3.99 -1.76 3.38
N ASP A 148 3.93 -3.09 3.53
CA ASP A 148 4.95 -3.99 2.97
C ASP A 148 4.83 -4.01 1.44
N ARG A 149 5.81 -3.41 0.78
CA ARG A 149 5.86 -3.28 -0.67
C ARG A 149 5.86 -4.63 -1.37
N ASP A 150 6.69 -5.57 -0.91
CA ASP A 150 6.90 -6.83 -1.60
C ASP A 150 5.62 -7.68 -1.54
N HIS A 151 4.92 -7.63 -0.40
CA HIS A 151 3.61 -8.26 -0.23
C HIS A 151 2.52 -7.62 -1.10
N VAL A 152 2.47 -6.28 -1.17
CA VAL A 152 1.51 -5.55 -2.02
C VAL A 152 1.74 -5.84 -3.50
N GLU A 153 2.99 -5.82 -3.95
CA GLU A 153 3.34 -6.17 -5.33
C GLU A 153 2.95 -7.59 -5.69
N LYS A 154 3.16 -8.56 -4.76
CA LYS A 154 2.72 -9.93 -4.96
C LYS A 154 1.20 -9.99 -5.17
N LYS A 155 0.41 -9.31 -4.33
CA LYS A 155 -1.05 -9.25 -4.49
C LYS A 155 -1.48 -8.64 -5.82
N LEU A 156 -0.82 -7.56 -6.27
CA LEU A 156 -1.09 -6.95 -7.57
C LEU A 156 -0.85 -7.92 -8.73
N ARG A 157 0.30 -8.62 -8.73
CA ARG A 157 0.61 -9.62 -9.75
C ARG A 157 -0.40 -10.76 -9.76
N THR A 158 -0.79 -11.27 -8.58
CA THR A 158 -1.80 -12.34 -8.52
C THR A 158 -3.16 -11.88 -9.03
N ALA A 159 -3.58 -10.66 -8.68
CA ALA A 159 -4.83 -10.08 -9.16
C ALA A 159 -4.82 -9.91 -10.69
N ALA A 160 -3.73 -9.42 -11.26
CA ALA A 160 -3.60 -9.25 -12.71
C ALA A 160 -3.54 -10.57 -13.49
N ALA A 161 -3.02 -11.64 -12.86
CA ALA A 161 -3.03 -12.98 -13.46
C ALA A 161 -4.44 -13.61 -13.58
N GLY A 162 -5.48 -12.97 -13.03
CA GLY A 162 -6.87 -13.40 -13.18
C GLY A 162 -7.18 -14.72 -12.48
N GLN A 163 -6.40 -15.12 -11.48
CA GLN A 163 -6.66 -16.33 -10.69
C GLN A 163 -7.91 -16.13 -9.83
N ALA A 164 -9.06 -16.57 -10.35
CA ALA A 164 -10.33 -16.56 -9.63
C ALA A 164 -10.24 -17.44 -8.38
N GLY A 165 -10.66 -16.91 -7.23
CA GLY A 165 -10.75 -17.67 -5.96
C GLY A 165 -9.80 -17.23 -4.86
N GLY A 166 -9.02 -16.16 -5.08
CA GLY A 166 -8.13 -15.58 -4.09
C GLY A 166 -6.86 -16.39 -3.82
N ASP A 167 -5.95 -15.81 -3.05
CA ASP A 167 -4.58 -16.34 -2.90
C ASP A 167 -4.50 -17.43 -1.81
N VAL A 168 -5.53 -17.55 -0.96
CA VAL A 168 -5.50 -18.35 0.27
C VAL A 168 -6.01 -19.77 0.06
N GLN A 169 -7.14 -19.94 -0.64
CA GLN A 169 -7.74 -21.26 -0.85
C GLN A 169 -6.80 -22.21 -1.63
N PRO A 170 -6.11 -21.76 -2.71
CA PRO A 170 -5.17 -22.62 -3.43
C PRO A 170 -3.97 -23.10 -2.60
N LEU A 171 -3.58 -22.36 -1.54
CA LEU A 171 -2.52 -22.78 -0.61
C LEU A 171 -3.02 -23.87 0.33
N ILE A 172 -4.27 -23.75 0.79
CA ILE A 172 -4.93 -24.78 1.61
C ILE A 172 -5.09 -26.07 0.80
N ASP A 173 -5.55 -25.98 -0.45
CA ASP A 173 -5.81 -27.14 -1.30
C ASP A 173 -4.53 -27.91 -1.64
N ARG A 174 -3.41 -27.19 -1.76
CA ARG A 174 -2.07 -27.76 -2.00
C ARG A 174 -1.35 -28.20 -0.72
N CYS A 175 -1.96 -27.98 0.46
CA CYS A 175 -1.31 -28.13 1.77
C CYS A 175 0.02 -27.38 1.90
N ASP A 176 0.17 -26.22 1.25
CA ASP A 176 1.35 -25.38 1.42
C ASP A 176 1.23 -24.55 2.69
N TRP A 177 1.45 -25.22 3.83
CA TRP A 177 1.29 -24.63 5.15
C TRP A 177 2.28 -23.51 5.44
N SER A 178 3.48 -23.58 4.85
CA SER A 178 4.52 -22.58 5.03
C SER A 178 4.14 -21.25 4.38
N THR A 179 3.75 -21.29 3.10
CA THR A 179 3.29 -20.10 2.38
C THR A 179 1.97 -19.59 2.94
N LEU A 180 1.08 -20.49 3.37
CA LEU A 180 -0.16 -20.09 4.05
C LEU A 180 0.13 -19.34 5.36
N ALA A 181 1.05 -19.83 6.21
CA ALA A 181 1.42 -19.17 7.45
C ALA A 181 1.97 -17.75 7.20
N ALA A 182 2.90 -17.61 6.25
CA ALA A 182 3.44 -16.31 5.86
C ALA A 182 2.36 -15.37 5.31
N THR A 183 1.48 -15.88 4.46
CA THR A 183 0.39 -15.11 3.84
C THR A 183 -0.61 -14.63 4.89
N LEU A 184 -1.05 -15.49 5.82
CA LEU A 184 -1.99 -15.11 6.89
C LEU A 184 -1.42 -14.03 7.81
N MET A 185 -0.13 -14.08 8.12
CA MET A 185 0.52 -13.10 8.99
C MET A 185 0.67 -11.75 8.27
N SER A 186 1.11 -11.77 7.01
CA SER A 186 1.26 -10.57 6.18
C SER A 186 -0.10 -9.91 5.88
N ASP A 187 -1.12 -10.71 5.57
CA ASP A 187 -2.48 -10.23 5.34
C ASP A 187 -3.14 -9.67 6.60
N ARG A 188 -2.82 -10.24 7.78
CA ARG A 188 -3.26 -9.69 9.06
C ARG A 188 -2.66 -8.31 9.28
N GLU A 189 -1.36 -8.17 9.13
CA GLU A 189 -0.67 -6.89 9.29
C GLU A 189 -1.20 -5.85 8.31
N LEU A 190 -1.35 -6.25 7.04
CA LEU A 190 -1.93 -5.41 6.00
C LEU A 190 -3.34 -4.93 6.37
N ALA A 191 -4.22 -5.83 6.81
CA ALA A 191 -5.58 -5.49 7.23
C ALA A 191 -5.62 -4.55 8.44
N LEU A 192 -4.64 -4.65 9.35
CA LEU A 192 -4.52 -3.74 10.49
C LEU A 192 -4.11 -2.33 10.02
N LYS A 193 -3.11 -2.21 9.15
CA LYS A 193 -2.57 -0.94 8.66
C LYS A 193 -3.54 -0.16 7.76
N LEU A 194 -4.30 -0.85 6.91
CA LEU A 194 -5.25 -0.22 5.99
C LEU A 194 -6.36 0.59 6.67
N ASN A 195 -6.65 0.35 7.96
CA ASN A 195 -7.76 0.99 8.67
C ASN A 195 -7.36 2.25 9.45
N GLU A 196 -6.06 2.52 9.62
CA GLU A 196 -5.63 3.66 10.46
C GLU A 196 -6.03 5.03 9.88
N ARG A 197 -6.46 5.11 8.61
CA ARG A 197 -6.91 6.35 7.93
C ARG A 197 -7.94 6.17 6.83
N ALA A 198 -8.90 5.26 7.00
CA ALA A 198 -10.04 5.26 6.10
C ALA A 198 -10.71 6.65 6.09
N LEU A 199 -10.76 7.29 4.92
CA LEU A 199 -11.49 8.54 4.69
C LEU A 199 -12.99 8.38 4.99
N ASP A 200 -13.48 7.13 5.01
CA ASP A 200 -14.81 6.72 5.44
C ASP A 200 -14.69 5.57 6.46
N GLY A 201 -14.53 5.92 7.75
CA GLY A 201 -14.12 4.99 8.81
C GLY A 201 -15.05 3.79 9.03
N PHE A 202 -16.34 3.91 8.71
CA PHE A 202 -17.33 2.90 9.07
C PHE A 202 -17.30 1.66 8.16
N THR A 203 -17.19 1.86 6.84
CA THR A 203 -17.17 0.73 5.88
C THR A 203 -15.87 -0.07 6.00
N PHE A 204 -14.73 0.60 6.19
CA PHE A 204 -13.44 -0.08 6.30
C PHE A 204 -13.30 -0.86 7.60
N GLU A 205 -13.89 -0.41 8.70
CA GLU A 205 -13.86 -1.13 9.97
C GLU A 205 -14.60 -2.47 9.89
N ILE A 206 -15.78 -2.49 9.25
CA ILE A 206 -16.55 -3.74 9.04
C ILE A 206 -15.79 -4.72 8.16
N MET A 207 -15.15 -4.23 7.08
CA MET A 207 -14.35 -5.07 6.19
C MET A 207 -13.13 -5.63 6.91
N ARG A 208 -12.40 -4.80 7.65
CA ARG A 208 -11.27 -5.23 8.48
C ARG A 208 -11.71 -6.29 9.48
N ALA A 209 -12.77 -6.06 10.24
CA ALA A 209 -13.27 -7.02 11.22
C ALA A 209 -13.65 -8.36 10.56
N THR A 210 -14.22 -8.31 9.35
CA THR A 210 -14.56 -9.51 8.58
C THR A 210 -13.32 -10.26 8.12
N VAL A 211 -12.34 -9.59 7.53
CA VAL A 211 -11.07 -10.18 7.08
C VAL A 211 -10.32 -10.81 8.27
N LEU A 212 -10.13 -10.06 9.37
CA LEU A 212 -9.43 -10.55 10.56
C LEU A 212 -10.10 -11.78 11.16
N ARG A 213 -11.44 -11.78 11.26
CA ARG A 213 -12.21 -12.94 11.74
C ARG A 213 -12.01 -14.17 10.85
N LYS A 214 -11.92 -13.98 9.54
CA LYS A 214 -11.68 -15.07 8.59
C LYS A 214 -10.25 -15.60 8.68
N ILE A 215 -9.26 -14.72 8.81
CA ILE A 215 -7.87 -15.09 9.09
C ILE A 215 -7.81 -15.94 10.37
N ASP A 216 -8.45 -15.49 11.46
CA ASP A 216 -8.45 -16.21 12.74
C ASP A 216 -9.15 -17.58 12.64
N LYS A 217 -10.22 -17.67 11.84
CA LYS A 217 -10.89 -18.94 11.54
C LYS A 217 -9.99 -19.91 10.78
N ILE A 218 -9.23 -19.43 9.80
CA ILE A 218 -8.29 -20.26 9.04
C ILE A 218 -7.12 -20.69 9.93
N LYS A 219 -6.56 -19.75 10.71
CA LYS A 219 -5.50 -20.00 11.69
C LYS A 219 -5.89 -21.12 12.65
N SER A 220 -7.02 -20.98 13.35
CA SER A 220 -7.52 -21.98 14.32
C SER A 220 -7.86 -23.33 13.68
N LYS A 221 -8.26 -23.36 12.41
CA LYS A 221 -8.63 -24.59 11.71
C LYS A 221 -7.41 -25.42 11.29
N TYR A 222 -6.35 -24.77 10.81
CA TYR A 222 -5.21 -25.46 10.17
C TYR A 222 -3.91 -25.40 10.99
N PHE A 223 -3.81 -24.51 11.98
CA PHE A 223 -2.62 -24.38 12.83
C PHE A 223 -3.01 -24.61 14.30
N ALA A 224 -2.19 -25.40 15.00
CA ALA A 224 -2.26 -25.53 16.45
C ALA A 224 -1.57 -24.33 17.12
N GLU A 225 -0.40 -23.96 16.60
CA GLU A 225 0.32 -22.75 16.98
C GLU A 225 0.85 -22.03 15.73
N LEU A 226 0.68 -20.72 15.69
CA LEU A 226 1.25 -19.84 14.66
C LEU A 226 1.61 -18.51 15.33
N SER A 227 2.87 -18.38 15.70
CA SER A 227 3.46 -17.17 16.29
C SER A 227 4.32 -16.40 15.28
N HIS A 228 4.97 -17.10 14.34
CA HIS A 228 5.80 -16.52 13.28
C HIS A 228 5.60 -17.29 11.97
N PRO A 229 5.71 -16.64 10.79
CA PRO A 229 5.73 -17.33 9.48
C PRO A 229 6.61 -18.59 9.39
N SER A 230 7.77 -18.61 10.06
CA SER A 230 8.74 -19.73 10.05
C SER A 230 8.58 -20.71 11.22
N THR A 231 7.74 -20.38 12.19
CA THR A 231 7.60 -21.14 13.45
C THR A 231 6.12 -21.41 13.69
N PHE A 232 5.67 -22.57 13.21
CA PHE A 232 4.28 -23.00 13.33
C PHE A 232 4.17 -24.50 13.54
N THR A 233 3.07 -24.92 14.18
CA THR A 233 2.65 -26.31 14.25
C THR A 233 1.29 -26.45 13.61
N ILE A 234 1.14 -27.45 12.73
CA ILE A 234 -0.12 -27.69 12.02
C ILE A 234 -1.10 -28.49 12.88
N SER A 235 -2.39 -28.19 12.74
CA SER A 235 -3.46 -28.84 13.50
C SER A 235 -3.58 -30.33 13.12
N ALA A 236 -4.28 -31.12 13.93
CA ALA A 236 -4.60 -32.51 13.60
C ALA A 236 -5.30 -32.63 12.24
N ARG A 237 -6.18 -31.68 11.92
CA ARG A 237 -6.90 -31.61 10.65
C ARG A 237 -5.98 -31.35 9.46
N ALA A 238 -5.03 -30.41 9.59
CA ALA A 238 -4.07 -30.12 8.54
C ALA A 238 -3.13 -31.32 8.30
N ARG A 239 -2.71 -32.01 9.38
CA ARG A 239 -1.94 -33.27 9.26
C ARG A 239 -2.70 -34.35 8.49
N GLU A 240 -3.98 -34.54 8.80
CA GLU A 240 -4.82 -35.50 8.09
C GLU A 240 -4.97 -35.15 6.61
N MET A 241 -5.16 -33.87 6.28
CA MET A 241 -5.22 -33.41 4.90
C MET A 241 -3.92 -33.68 4.14
N SER A 242 -2.76 -33.34 4.71
CA SER A 242 -1.47 -33.62 4.09
C SER A 242 -1.22 -35.11 3.91
N ALA A 243 -1.59 -35.94 4.88
CA ALA A 243 -1.48 -37.39 4.77
C ALA A 243 -2.33 -37.94 3.61
N ARG A 244 -3.57 -37.45 3.47
CA ARG A 244 -4.46 -37.81 2.34
C ARG A 244 -3.91 -37.36 0.99
N GLN A 245 -3.34 -36.16 0.92
CA GLN A 245 -2.72 -35.67 -0.32
C GLN A 245 -1.48 -36.49 -0.69
N ALA A 246 -0.64 -36.81 0.29
CA ALA A 246 0.51 -37.69 0.08
C ALA A 246 0.08 -39.09 -0.40
N SER A 247 -0.94 -39.70 0.23
CA SER A 247 -1.43 -41.01 -0.20
C SER A 247 -2.00 -41.00 -1.62
N ASN A 248 -2.71 -39.93 -2.00
CA ASN A 248 -3.26 -39.80 -3.34
C ASN A 248 -2.17 -39.64 -4.40
N ASN A 249 -1.10 -38.89 -4.09
CA ASN A 249 0.05 -38.75 -4.98
C ASN A 249 0.82 -40.07 -5.14
N THR A 250 0.97 -40.85 -4.07
CA THR A 250 1.62 -42.17 -4.11
C THR A 250 0.80 -43.17 -4.94
N ASN A 251 -0.53 -43.14 -4.83
CA ASN A 251 -1.41 -44.00 -5.63
C ASN A 251 -1.39 -43.63 -7.13
N GLN A 252 -1.15 -42.36 -7.50
CA GLN A 252 -0.99 -41.95 -8.90
C GLN A 252 0.37 -42.35 -9.49
N MET A 253 1.45 -42.37 -8.71
CA MET A 253 2.75 -42.89 -9.14
C MET A 253 2.78 -44.43 -9.29
N SER A 254 1.80 -45.12 -8.73
CA SER A 254 1.70 -46.59 -8.73
C SER A 254 0.86 -47.15 -9.89
N SER A 255 0.36 -46.31 -10.79
CA SER A 255 -0.38 -46.76 -11.97
C SER A 255 0.59 -47.28 -13.04
N PRO A 256 0.48 -48.55 -13.48
CA PRO A 256 1.31 -49.06 -14.57
C PRO A 256 1.03 -48.27 -15.85
N ALA A 257 2.10 -47.87 -16.55
CA ALA A 257 2.03 -47.11 -17.79
C ALA A 257 1.07 -47.78 -18.79
N PRO A 258 0.16 -47.03 -19.44
CA PRO A 258 -0.60 -47.57 -20.57
C PRO A 258 0.36 -47.87 -21.74
N PRO A 259 0.09 -48.90 -22.55
CA PRO A 259 0.97 -49.31 -23.63
C PRO A 259 1.11 -48.20 -24.67
N THR A 260 2.37 -47.96 -25.06
CA THR A 260 2.78 -47.04 -26.12
C THR A 260 2.09 -47.38 -27.44
N THR A 261 1.22 -46.48 -27.91
CA THR A 261 0.85 -46.37 -29.33
C THR A 261 1.49 -45.12 -29.91
N ALA A 262 2.35 -45.31 -30.90
CA ALA A 262 2.76 -44.28 -31.86
C ALA A 262 1.90 -44.44 -33.14
N PRO A 263 1.92 -43.52 -34.13
CA PRO A 263 2.24 -42.07 -34.12
C PRO A 263 1.13 -41.24 -34.83
N SER A 264 1.15 -39.91 -34.72
CA SER A 264 0.75 -39.04 -35.86
C SER A 264 1.26 -37.61 -35.74
N ASN A 265 1.80 -37.13 -36.87
CA ASN A 265 2.24 -35.77 -37.13
C ASN A 265 1.08 -34.77 -37.04
N THR A 266 1.26 -33.66 -36.31
CA THR A 266 0.78 -32.33 -36.77
C THR A 266 1.55 -31.23 -36.04
N SER A 267 2.27 -30.40 -36.81
CA SER A 267 2.81 -29.11 -36.33
C SER A 267 1.67 -28.11 -36.04
N PRO A 268 1.90 -27.15 -35.15
CA PRO A 268 1.57 -25.78 -35.52
C PRO A 268 2.70 -24.79 -35.22
N SER A 269 3.12 -24.13 -36.30
CA SER A 269 3.16 -22.67 -36.44
C SER A 269 3.41 -21.86 -35.17
N SER A 270 4.63 -21.34 -35.07
CA SER A 270 5.01 -20.21 -34.24
C SER A 270 4.25 -18.94 -34.62
N GLU A 271 3.34 -18.48 -33.75
CA GLU A 271 2.89 -17.08 -33.74
C GLU A 271 3.54 -16.34 -32.56
N THR A 272 4.58 -15.59 -32.89
CA THR A 272 5.15 -14.53 -32.05
C THR A 272 4.16 -13.39 -31.91
N HIS A 273 3.62 -13.17 -30.70
CA HIS A 273 2.94 -11.93 -30.34
C HIS A 273 3.97 -10.82 -30.03
N PRO A 274 3.85 -9.62 -30.63
CA PRO A 274 4.79 -8.52 -30.39
C PRO A 274 4.43 -7.77 -29.10
N PHE A 275 5.28 -7.88 -28.07
CA PHE A 275 5.17 -7.17 -26.78
C PHE A 275 5.40 -5.64 -26.85
N GLY A 276 5.53 -5.04 -28.03
CA GLY A 276 5.90 -3.63 -28.19
C GLY A 276 4.77 -2.59 -28.12
N LYS A 277 3.50 -2.98 -28.04
CA LYS A 277 2.35 -2.04 -28.13
C LYS A 277 1.65 -1.74 -26.79
N GLY A 278 1.93 -2.48 -25.72
CA GLY A 278 1.25 -2.32 -24.43
C GLY A 278 1.56 -1.00 -23.72
N PHE A 279 2.81 -0.52 -23.79
CA PHE A 279 3.23 0.69 -23.07
C PHE A 279 2.57 1.96 -23.62
N GLY A 280 2.41 2.07 -24.94
CA GLY A 280 1.74 3.22 -25.57
C GLY A 280 0.25 3.29 -25.25
N PHE A 281 -0.41 2.14 -25.12
CA PHE A 281 -1.83 2.06 -24.77
C PHE A 281 -2.07 2.37 -23.29
N ALA A 282 -1.22 1.87 -22.39
CA ALA A 282 -1.28 2.22 -20.97
C ALA A 282 -0.99 3.72 -20.72
N TRP A 283 -0.03 4.30 -21.45
CA TRP A 283 0.24 5.74 -21.44
C TRP A 283 -0.94 6.57 -21.97
N SER A 284 -1.65 6.08 -22.99
CA SER A 284 -2.85 6.72 -23.53
C SER A 284 -4.04 6.65 -22.58
N ILE A 285 -4.29 5.49 -21.95
CA ILE A 285 -5.35 5.34 -20.94
C ILE A 285 -5.04 6.22 -19.74
N TYR A 286 -3.79 6.26 -19.27
CA TYR A 286 -3.40 7.13 -18.18
C TYR A 286 -3.60 8.61 -18.53
N ASN A 287 -3.15 9.10 -19.69
CA ASN A 287 -3.41 10.48 -20.11
C ASN A 287 -4.90 10.78 -20.32
N THR A 288 -5.73 9.77 -20.59
CA THR A 288 -7.19 9.95 -20.67
C THR A 288 -7.82 10.02 -19.27
N LEU A 289 -7.28 9.27 -18.30
CA LEU A 289 -7.74 9.28 -16.91
C LEU A 289 -7.19 10.46 -16.10
N THR A 290 -6.03 11.01 -16.46
CA THR A 290 -5.37 12.14 -15.76
C THR A 290 -5.30 13.43 -16.56
N GLY A 291 -5.71 13.42 -17.84
CA GLY A 291 -5.60 14.57 -18.75
C GLY A 291 -6.93 15.13 -19.20
N LEU A 292 -7.55 15.97 -18.36
CA LEU A 292 -8.01 17.26 -18.86
C LEU A 292 -6.75 18.06 -19.23
N LYS A 293 -6.27 17.95 -20.46
CA LYS A 293 -5.20 18.84 -20.94
C LYS A 293 -5.55 19.51 -22.26
N HIS A 294 -5.55 20.85 -22.19
CA HIS A 294 -5.35 21.81 -23.26
C HIS A 294 -6.07 21.54 -24.57
N ARG A 295 -7.29 22.09 -24.68
CA ARG A 295 -7.76 22.58 -25.97
C ARG A 295 -7.20 23.98 -26.20
N SER A 296 -6.05 24.05 -26.87
CA SER A 296 -5.58 25.27 -27.52
C SER A 296 -6.55 25.59 -28.66
N THR A 297 -7.11 26.80 -28.66
CA THR A 297 -7.76 27.40 -29.85
C THR A 297 -7.21 28.81 -30.01
N PRO A 298 -6.89 29.27 -31.24
CA PRO A 298 -6.13 30.51 -31.45
C PRO A 298 -7.01 31.77 -31.54
N ALA A 299 -6.48 32.85 -30.95
CA ALA A 299 -6.50 34.29 -31.32
C ALA A 299 -7.79 35.09 -31.65
N SER A 300 -7.74 36.35 -31.17
CA SER A 300 -8.56 37.57 -31.40
C SER A 300 -9.82 37.71 -30.51
N SER A 301 -10.14 38.84 -29.86
CA SER A 301 -9.61 40.21 -29.84
C SER A 301 -10.15 40.99 -28.62
N SER A 302 -9.34 41.93 -28.11
CA SER A 302 -9.66 43.26 -27.52
C SER A 302 -10.57 43.43 -26.28
N ALA A 303 -10.07 44.31 -25.38
CA ALA A 303 -10.76 45.12 -24.37
C ALA A 303 -11.26 44.37 -23.12
N ASP A 304 -11.19 44.86 -21.88
CA ASP A 304 -10.73 46.14 -21.33
C ASP A 304 -10.42 45.89 -19.84
N TRP A 305 -9.56 46.74 -19.28
CA TRP A 305 -9.35 46.88 -17.84
C TRP A 305 -10.52 47.68 -17.21
N ASP A 306 -11.01 47.25 -16.04
CA ASP A 306 -11.38 48.08 -14.87
C ASP A 306 -12.24 47.26 -13.87
N GLU A 307 -11.79 47.15 -12.61
CA GLU A 307 -12.32 47.90 -11.45
C GLU A 307 -13.73 47.39 -11.05
N THR A 308 -13.95 46.70 -9.93
CA THR A 308 -14.12 47.32 -8.61
C THR A 308 -14.45 46.28 -7.53
N THR A 309 -13.81 46.47 -6.38
CA THR A 309 -14.27 46.28 -4.99
C THR A 309 -15.79 46.15 -4.79
N SER A 310 -16.25 45.18 -3.97
CA SER A 310 -17.05 45.45 -2.76
C SER A 310 -17.82 44.26 -2.14
N LEU A 311 -17.72 44.22 -0.80
CA LEU A 311 -18.77 43.98 0.18
C LEU A 311 -19.13 42.54 0.60
N ILE A 312 -18.48 42.16 1.70
CA ILE A 312 -19.01 41.44 2.85
C ILE A 312 -20.39 42.02 3.25
N LYS A 313 -21.40 41.16 3.36
CA LYS A 313 -22.58 41.38 4.21
C LYS A 313 -22.82 40.15 5.09
N LEU A 314 -22.64 40.37 6.39
CA LEU A 314 -23.24 39.59 7.47
C LEU A 314 -24.76 39.70 7.36
N GLU A 315 -25.46 38.57 7.35
CA GLU A 315 -26.86 38.48 7.75
C GLU A 315 -26.94 37.84 9.14
N LYS A 316 -27.39 38.64 10.09
CA LYS A 316 -28.04 38.22 11.35
C LYS A 316 -29.51 38.56 11.19
N THR A 317 -30.38 37.58 11.40
CA THR A 317 -31.80 37.66 11.75
C THR A 317 -32.21 36.19 11.97
N GLU A 318 -32.90 35.76 13.01
CA GLU A 318 -33.52 36.32 14.22
C GLU A 318 -33.66 35.12 15.18
#